data_AF-A0A0N0C3K6-F1
#
_entry.id   AF-A0A0N0C3K6-F1
#
_cell.length_a   1.000
_cell.length_b   1.000
_cell.length_c   1.000
_cell.angle_alpha   90.00
_cell.angle_beta   90.00
_cell.angle_gamma   90.00
#
_symmetry.space_group_name_H-M   'P 1'
#
loop_
_entity.id
_entity.type
_entity.pdbx_description
1 polymer ?
#
loop_
_entity_poly.entity_id
_entity_poly.type
_entity_poly.pdbx_seq_one_letter_code
_entity_poly.pdbx_strand_id
1 'polypeptide(L)'
;MEELSPIPDPEPHQAIDAEQSSLAPPPFRYVLFPRKGGWSAFPYPDIAALMVAEGPVYYVSSLERPEGMPANITVITLPKAEQLLQEPRTVAVVAHPYWLTATASLNPELCIVLLPEPVGEEAESPLWESCISRLVGIADLVGATSETRYMKLVFQGVRAIWLNGEDTTPAGVMQKDDLEVPLRDYELLFLHALRQTLSGVQDTVTQLQCSVRADFYRQLRSKAGAHETISFLLAAYEYVLEDSRAVASLKEAFSHAVLNGRNDCVSSHYRFLSAIHARTGEIENALQVYGISAGNEQERHHYEQLCRWLEAGEDELVRAELLRLNDDYGNALHILDELGGETARHWKFRIYQETGRVEDALDLVHAVDIQDSASRQDYRQLSGLALALRGERHGAVRQFLEIALEDEDALARVVEMELLDHAVQQLLGEVP
;
A
#
# COMPACT_ATOMS: atom_id res chain seq x y z
N MET A 1 3.82 39.81 81.08
CA MET A 1 5.24 39.79 80.65
C MET A 1 5.55 38.34 80.45
N GLU A 2 5.53 37.89 79.20
CA GLU A 2 5.98 36.55 78.82
C GLU A 2 6.50 36.65 77.40
N GLU A 3 7.61 35.96 77.20
CA GLU A 3 8.68 36.26 76.25
C GLU A 3 8.34 35.85 74.81
N LEU A 4 8.74 36.71 73.87
CA LEU A 4 8.78 36.42 72.44
C LEU A 4 9.89 35.39 72.18
N SER A 5 9.51 34.18 71.76
CA SER A 5 10.43 33.19 71.19
C SER A 5 10.58 33.43 69.68
N PRO A 6 11.80 33.37 69.12
CA PRO A 6 12.05 33.67 67.71
C PRO A 6 11.66 32.51 66.79
N ILE A 7 11.13 32.89 65.62
CA ILE A 7 10.75 32.03 64.50
C ILE A 7 12.03 31.37 63.93
N PRO A 8 12.08 30.04 63.73
CA PRO A 8 13.19 29.40 63.05
C PRO A 8 13.09 29.61 61.52
N ASP A 9 14.23 29.98 60.91
CA ASP A 9 14.39 30.15 59.47
C ASP A 9 14.01 28.87 58.69
N PRO A 10 13.43 29.00 57.48
CA PRO A 10 13.11 27.86 56.65
C PRO A 10 14.39 27.25 56.06
N GLU A 11 14.52 25.93 56.21
CA GLU A 11 15.59 25.13 55.62
C GLU A 11 15.71 25.38 54.10
N PRO A 12 16.94 25.34 53.54
CA PRO A 12 17.16 25.58 52.13
C PRO A 12 16.47 24.49 51.31
N HIS A 13 15.55 24.92 50.46
CA HIS A 13 14.94 24.11 49.42
C HIS A 13 16.01 23.26 48.73
N GLN A 14 15.90 21.95 48.94
CA GLN A 14 16.53 20.93 48.11
C GLN A 14 16.24 21.32 46.66
N ALA A 15 17.33 21.48 45.91
CA ALA A 15 17.30 21.59 44.47
C ALA A 15 16.50 20.39 43.94
N ILE A 16 15.25 20.65 43.57
CA ILE A 16 14.46 19.72 42.79
C ILE A 16 15.21 19.60 41.48
N ASP A 17 15.76 18.40 41.25
CA ASP A 17 16.48 17.99 40.07
C ASP A 17 15.83 18.55 38.80
N ALA A 18 16.45 19.59 38.26
CA ALA A 18 16.21 20.10 36.92
C ALA A 18 16.89 19.19 35.88
N GLU A 19 16.76 17.87 36.05
CA GLU A 19 17.13 16.83 35.10
C GLU A 19 15.87 16.10 34.61
N GLN A 20 14.81 16.84 34.28
CA GLN A 20 13.89 16.37 33.24
C GLN A 20 14.57 16.61 31.90
N SER A 21 15.53 15.71 31.63
CA SER A 21 16.14 15.51 30.35
C SER A 21 15.04 15.43 29.30
N SER A 22 15.00 16.43 28.41
CA SER A 22 14.20 16.42 27.20
C SER A 22 14.77 15.36 26.24
N LEU A 23 14.69 14.09 26.63
CA LEU A 23 15.12 12.98 25.80
C LEU A 23 14.08 12.87 24.68
N ALA A 24 14.43 13.43 23.53
CA ALA A 24 13.81 13.05 22.27
C ALA A 24 13.71 11.51 22.25
N PRO A 25 12.54 10.96 21.95
CA PRO A 25 12.32 9.54 22.09
C PRO A 25 13.25 8.80 21.11
N PRO A 26 13.75 7.59 21.44
CA PRO A 26 14.85 6.95 20.70
C PRO A 26 14.53 6.79 19.22
N PRO A 27 15.52 6.86 18.30
CA PRO A 27 15.26 6.75 16.87
C PRO A 27 14.59 5.41 16.52
N PHE A 28 13.81 5.40 15.43
CA PHE A 28 13.24 4.16 14.90
C PHE A 28 14.35 3.23 14.40
N ARG A 29 14.10 1.93 14.52
CA ARG A 29 14.98 0.88 14.00
C ARG A 29 14.34 0.25 12.77
N TYR A 30 15.14 -0.05 11.75
CA TYR A 30 14.64 -0.62 10.50
C TYR A 30 15.18 -2.03 10.31
N VAL A 31 14.30 -3.01 10.11
CA VAL A 31 14.65 -4.40 9.83
C VAL A 31 14.31 -4.68 8.36
N LEU A 32 15.34 -4.74 7.52
CA LEU A 32 15.25 -4.88 6.07
C LEU A 32 15.27 -6.35 5.66
N PHE A 33 14.14 -6.82 5.14
CA PHE A 33 13.95 -8.10 4.47
C PHE A 33 14.24 -7.92 2.98
N PRO A 34 15.39 -8.41 2.49
CA PRO A 34 15.94 -7.97 1.21
C PRO A 34 15.39 -8.72 0.00
N ARG A 35 15.76 -8.25 -1.19
CA ARG A 35 15.56 -8.98 -2.46
C ARG A 35 16.46 -10.22 -2.56
N LYS A 36 16.04 -11.22 -3.33
CA LYS A 36 16.89 -12.36 -3.75
C LYS A 36 18.18 -11.85 -4.41
N GLY A 37 19.31 -12.50 -4.13
CA GLY A 37 20.62 -12.17 -4.71
C GLY A 37 21.52 -11.27 -3.85
N GLY A 38 21.11 -10.91 -2.63
CA GLY A 38 21.95 -10.17 -1.68
C GLY A 38 22.07 -8.67 -1.98
N TRP A 39 23.00 -7.99 -1.28
CA TRP A 39 23.14 -6.53 -1.35
C TRP A 39 23.48 -6.01 -2.75
N SER A 40 24.29 -6.73 -3.52
CA SER A 40 24.67 -6.33 -4.88
C SER A 40 23.50 -6.29 -5.87
N ALA A 41 22.44 -7.06 -5.60
CA ALA A 41 21.21 -7.09 -6.40
C ALA A 41 20.07 -6.27 -5.76
N PHE A 42 20.35 -5.59 -4.64
CA PHE A 42 19.33 -4.82 -3.93
C PHE A 42 18.94 -3.58 -4.74
N PRO A 43 17.67 -3.41 -5.12
CA PRO A 43 17.25 -2.34 -6.04
C PRO A 43 17.16 -0.96 -5.39
N TYR A 44 17.28 -0.86 -4.06
CA TYR A 44 17.02 0.36 -3.30
C TYR A 44 18.18 0.83 -2.41
N PRO A 45 19.45 0.83 -2.87
CA PRO A 45 20.59 1.19 -2.03
C PRO A 45 20.48 2.63 -1.49
N ASP A 46 19.95 3.55 -2.30
CA ASP A 46 19.79 4.96 -1.93
C ASP A 46 18.71 5.13 -0.85
N ILE A 47 17.59 4.42 -0.98
CA ILE A 47 16.51 4.40 0.03
C ILE A 47 17.01 3.83 1.35
N ALA A 48 17.80 2.75 1.32
CA ALA A 48 18.42 2.22 2.53
C ALA A 48 19.39 3.24 3.15
N ALA A 49 20.15 4.00 2.35
CA ALA A 49 21.03 5.04 2.85
C ALA A 49 20.27 6.18 3.56
N LEU A 50 19.07 6.53 3.07
CA LEU A 50 18.16 7.47 3.75
C LEU A 50 17.66 6.91 5.08
N MET A 51 17.27 5.64 5.15
CA MET A 51 16.87 5.00 6.41
C MET A 51 18.00 5.00 7.43
N VAL A 52 19.25 4.74 7.01
CA VAL A 52 20.41 4.82 7.89
C VAL A 52 20.63 6.23 8.46
N ALA A 53 20.22 7.27 7.73
CA ALA A 53 20.29 8.65 8.24
C ALA A 53 19.23 8.91 9.33
N GLU A 54 18.10 8.19 9.31
CA GLU A 54 17.01 8.33 10.29
C GLU A 54 17.17 7.41 11.51
N GLY A 55 17.89 6.29 11.37
CA GLY A 55 18.08 5.32 12.45
C GLY A 55 18.89 4.08 12.08
N PRO A 56 19.16 3.17 13.03
CA PRO A 56 19.90 1.95 12.76
C PRO A 56 19.14 1.02 11.79
N VAL A 57 19.86 0.49 10.81
CA VAL A 57 19.32 -0.46 9.81
C VAL A 57 19.96 -1.83 9.99
N TYR A 58 19.10 -2.84 10.09
CA TYR A 58 19.47 -4.24 10.20
C TYR A 58 19.05 -4.99 8.94
N TYR A 59 19.99 -5.68 8.30
CA TYR A 59 19.77 -6.45 7.07
C TYR A 59 19.61 -7.93 7.40
N VAL A 60 18.47 -8.53 7.03
CA VAL A 60 18.18 -9.94 7.33
C VAL A 60 18.89 -10.85 6.33
N SER A 61 19.78 -11.71 6.82
CA SER A 61 20.47 -12.74 6.02
C SER A 61 21.03 -13.86 6.90
N SER A 62 21.17 -15.06 6.35
CA SER A 62 21.95 -16.14 6.98
C SER A 62 23.42 -16.14 6.55
N LEU A 63 23.78 -15.35 5.54
CA LEU A 63 25.12 -15.25 4.99
C LEU A 63 25.99 -14.24 5.75
N GLU A 64 27.31 -14.39 5.63
CA GLU A 64 28.25 -13.35 6.07
C GLU A 64 28.00 -12.03 5.34
N ARG A 65 28.49 -10.94 5.93
CA ARG A 65 28.33 -9.57 5.43
C ARG A 65 28.62 -9.49 3.92
N PRO A 66 27.62 -9.16 3.08
CA PRO A 66 27.82 -9.05 1.63
C PRO A 66 28.87 -8.00 1.27
N GLU A 67 29.65 -8.27 0.22
CA GLU A 67 30.57 -7.28 -0.35
C GLU A 67 29.82 -6.03 -0.82
N GLY A 68 30.41 -4.85 -0.61
CA GLY A 68 29.81 -3.56 -0.98
C GLY A 68 28.71 -3.05 -0.04
N MET A 69 28.33 -3.80 1.01
CA MET A 69 27.36 -3.33 2.00
C MET A 69 27.95 -2.21 2.88
N PRO A 70 27.28 -1.05 3.04
CA PRO A 70 27.71 0.06 3.88
C PRO A 70 27.98 -0.31 5.35
N ALA A 71 29.08 0.18 5.94
CA ALA A 71 29.56 -0.15 7.29
C ALA A 71 28.51 -0.01 8.40
N ASN A 72 27.60 0.94 8.21
CA ASN A 72 26.51 1.35 9.11
C ASN A 72 25.25 0.48 9.00
N ILE A 73 25.20 -0.49 8.09
CA ILE A 73 24.16 -1.52 8.05
C ILE A 73 24.68 -2.77 8.75
N THR A 74 23.90 -3.28 9.71
CA THR A 74 24.25 -4.46 10.50
C THR A 74 23.54 -5.69 9.96
N VAL A 75 24.26 -6.75 9.62
CA VAL A 75 23.63 -8.02 9.22
C VAL A 75 23.15 -8.78 10.45
N ILE A 76 21.92 -9.28 10.40
CA ILE A 76 21.30 -10.07 11.46
C ILE A 76 20.62 -11.31 10.87
N THR A 77 20.50 -12.36 11.68
CA THR A 77 19.75 -13.57 11.32
C THR A 77 18.24 -13.33 11.45
N LEU A 78 17.43 -14.17 10.79
CA LEU A 78 15.98 -14.12 10.90
C LEU A 78 15.48 -14.21 12.37
N PRO A 79 15.97 -15.13 13.23
CA PRO A 79 15.55 -15.15 14.64
C PRO A 79 15.86 -13.86 15.41
N LYS A 80 16.94 -13.16 15.04
CA LYS A 80 17.27 -11.86 15.66
C LYS A 80 16.34 -10.76 15.14
N ALA A 81 15.93 -10.82 13.88
CA ALA A 81 14.95 -9.93 13.28
C ALA A 81 13.58 -10.07 13.97
N GLU A 82 13.13 -11.31 14.19
CA GLU A 82 11.90 -11.64 14.93
C GLU A 82 11.91 -11.03 16.33
N GLN A 83 13.03 -11.15 17.05
CA GLN A 83 13.18 -10.53 18.38
C GLN A 83 13.09 -9.00 18.32
N LEU A 84 13.78 -8.37 17.36
CA LEU A 84 13.80 -6.91 17.24
C LEU A 84 12.43 -6.33 16.87
N LEU A 85 11.67 -7.01 16.00
CA LEU A 85 10.36 -6.54 15.56
C LEU A 85 9.30 -6.54 16.67
N GLN A 86 9.53 -7.27 17.77
CA GLN A 86 8.71 -7.20 18.98
C GLN A 86 9.08 -6.01 19.88
N GLU A 87 10.22 -5.36 19.65
CA GLU A 87 10.62 -4.16 20.38
C GLU A 87 9.91 -2.92 19.81
N PRO A 88 9.45 -1.99 20.65
CA PRO A 88 8.76 -0.79 20.19
C PRO A 88 9.65 0.05 19.28
N ARG A 89 9.03 0.77 18.35
CA ARG A 89 9.73 1.62 17.36
C ARG A 89 10.66 0.84 16.45
N THR A 90 10.26 -0.37 16.09
CA THR A 90 10.93 -1.18 15.08
C THR A 90 10.02 -1.34 13.87
N VAL A 91 10.56 -1.05 12.70
CA VAL A 91 9.84 -1.04 11.42
C VAL A 91 10.30 -2.21 10.57
N ALA A 92 9.37 -3.02 10.09
CA ALA A 92 9.66 -4.01 9.06
C ALA A 92 9.77 -3.30 7.70
N VAL A 93 10.84 -3.56 6.95
CA VAL A 93 11.03 -3.05 5.59
C VAL A 93 11.14 -4.24 4.65
N VAL A 94 10.12 -4.46 3.82
CA VAL A 94 10.00 -5.65 2.98
C VAL A 94 10.27 -5.31 1.53
N ALA A 95 11.37 -5.82 0.97
CA ALA A 95 11.79 -5.55 -0.40
C ALA A 95 11.55 -6.73 -1.38
N HIS A 96 10.91 -7.80 -0.91
CA HIS A 96 10.54 -8.94 -1.74
C HIS A 96 9.20 -9.55 -1.28
N PRO A 97 8.23 -9.78 -2.19
CA PRO A 97 6.89 -10.22 -1.81
C PRO A 97 6.82 -11.52 -1.01
N TYR A 98 7.69 -12.48 -1.29
CA TYR A 98 7.70 -13.78 -0.60
C TYR A 98 8.11 -13.74 0.87
N TRP A 99 8.57 -12.60 1.40
CA TRP A 99 8.72 -12.44 2.85
C TRP A 99 7.39 -12.30 3.60
N LEU A 100 6.27 -12.21 2.89
CA LEU A 100 4.92 -11.98 3.45
C LEU A 100 4.64 -12.74 4.73
N THR A 101 4.81 -14.07 4.75
CA THR A 101 4.48 -14.88 5.93
C THR A 101 5.46 -14.66 7.08
N ALA A 102 6.74 -14.50 6.77
CA ALA A 102 7.78 -14.23 7.77
C ALA A 102 7.61 -12.86 8.43
N THR A 103 7.09 -11.86 7.70
CA THR A 103 6.91 -10.50 8.23
C THR A 103 5.53 -10.33 8.87
N ALA A 104 4.46 -10.80 8.23
CA ALA A 104 3.10 -10.65 8.72
C ALA A 104 2.88 -11.37 10.05
N SER A 105 3.49 -12.54 10.24
CA SER A 105 3.34 -13.34 11.47
C SER A 105 3.89 -12.67 12.72
N LEU A 106 4.77 -11.69 12.53
CA LEU A 106 5.36 -10.90 13.61
C LEU A 106 4.52 -9.70 14.01
N ASN A 107 3.50 -9.36 13.20
CA ASN A 107 2.62 -8.22 13.41
C ASN A 107 3.39 -6.93 13.79
N PRO A 108 4.30 -6.46 12.93
CA PRO A 108 5.16 -5.32 13.26
C PRO A 108 4.34 -4.05 13.51
N GLU A 109 4.84 -3.16 14.36
CA GLU A 109 4.19 -1.87 14.65
C GLU A 109 3.99 -1.04 13.38
N LEU A 110 4.99 -1.06 12.49
CA LEU A 110 4.92 -0.44 11.17
C LEU A 110 5.56 -1.35 10.13
N CYS A 111 4.95 -1.42 8.95
CA CYS A 111 5.41 -2.18 7.80
C CYS A 111 5.57 -1.26 6.58
N ILE A 112 6.79 -1.16 6.07
CA ILE A 112 7.12 -0.47 4.83
C ILE A 112 7.40 -1.51 3.77
N VAL A 113 6.71 -1.44 2.64
CA VAL A 113 6.91 -2.38 1.52
C VAL A 113 7.56 -1.65 0.36
N LEU A 114 8.68 -2.15 -0.13
CA LEU A 114 9.37 -1.65 -1.32
C LEU A 114 9.16 -2.68 -2.43
N LEU A 115 8.32 -2.35 -3.42
CA LEU A 115 7.86 -3.25 -4.47
C LEU A 115 8.74 -3.16 -5.71
N PRO A 116 9.65 -4.13 -5.93
CA PRO A 116 10.44 -4.18 -7.15
C PRO A 116 9.61 -4.62 -8.35
N GLU A 117 10.12 -4.35 -9.56
CA GLU A 117 9.68 -5.09 -10.73
C GLU A 117 10.11 -6.56 -10.66
N PRO A 118 9.22 -7.51 -11.03
CA PRO A 118 9.57 -8.92 -11.07
C PRO A 118 10.64 -9.18 -12.12
N VAL A 119 11.56 -10.11 -11.84
CA VAL A 119 12.63 -10.50 -12.76
C VAL A 119 12.66 -12.03 -12.93
N GLY A 120 12.85 -12.49 -14.18
CA GLY A 120 12.94 -13.92 -14.48
C GLY A 120 11.66 -14.67 -14.11
N GLU A 121 11.81 -15.78 -13.38
CA GLU A 121 10.68 -16.64 -12.95
C GLU A 121 9.66 -15.92 -12.05
N GLU A 122 10.05 -14.81 -11.40
CA GLU A 122 9.12 -14.00 -10.61
C GLU A 122 7.97 -13.43 -11.47
N ALA A 123 8.25 -13.07 -12.72
CA ALA A 123 7.29 -12.43 -13.62
C ALA A 123 6.19 -13.39 -14.10
N GLU A 124 6.45 -14.69 -14.05
CA GLU A 124 5.51 -15.74 -14.45
C GLU A 124 4.82 -16.39 -13.25
N SER A 125 5.23 -16.05 -12.03
CA SER A 125 4.73 -16.67 -10.81
C SER A 125 3.36 -16.12 -10.39
N PRO A 126 2.33 -16.97 -10.23
CA PRO A 126 1.04 -16.54 -9.69
C PRO A 126 1.11 -16.13 -8.22
N LEU A 127 2.18 -16.50 -7.51
CA LEU A 127 2.41 -16.11 -6.12
C LEU A 127 2.81 -14.64 -5.99
N TRP A 128 3.41 -14.05 -7.03
CA TRP A 128 3.96 -12.71 -6.96
C TRP A 128 2.89 -11.66 -6.65
N GLU A 129 1.86 -11.58 -7.50
CA GLU A 129 0.79 -10.59 -7.36
C GLU A 129 -0.10 -10.85 -6.14
N SER A 130 -0.34 -12.12 -5.80
CA SER A 130 -1.11 -12.47 -4.59
C SER A 130 -0.36 -12.08 -3.31
N CYS A 131 0.96 -12.25 -3.26
CA CYS A 131 1.78 -11.79 -2.14
C CYS A 131 1.85 -10.26 -2.08
N ILE A 132 1.98 -9.58 -3.22
CA ILE A 132 1.94 -8.11 -3.27
C ILE A 132 0.63 -7.58 -2.71
N SER A 133 -0.51 -8.11 -3.17
CA SER A 133 -1.83 -7.68 -2.70
C SER A 133 -1.96 -7.78 -1.18
N ARG A 134 -1.54 -8.91 -0.59
CA ARG A 134 -1.59 -9.12 0.86
C ARG A 134 -0.57 -8.28 1.63
N LEU A 135 0.64 -8.08 1.09
CA LEU A 135 1.64 -7.19 1.69
C LEU A 135 1.18 -5.74 1.70
N VAL A 136 0.61 -5.27 0.60
CA VAL A 136 0.02 -3.92 0.51
C VAL A 136 -1.11 -3.79 1.53
N GLY A 137 -1.92 -4.84 1.72
CA GLY A 137 -3.00 -4.84 2.69
C GLY A 137 -2.57 -4.63 4.14
N ILE A 138 -1.31 -4.94 4.49
CA ILE A 138 -0.74 -4.76 5.84
C ILE A 138 0.30 -3.64 5.91
N ALA A 139 0.54 -2.90 4.82
CA ALA A 139 1.60 -1.89 4.76
C ALA A 139 1.10 -0.51 5.20
N ASP A 140 1.96 0.22 5.89
CA ASP A 140 1.73 1.63 6.26
C ASP A 140 2.29 2.60 5.21
N LEU A 141 3.28 2.15 4.43
CA LEU A 141 3.88 2.89 3.34
C LEU A 141 4.36 1.93 2.26
N VAL A 142 3.99 2.19 1.00
CA VAL A 142 4.41 1.38 -0.14
C VAL A 142 5.23 2.20 -1.11
N GLY A 143 6.47 1.80 -1.34
CA GLY A 143 7.32 2.33 -2.42
C GLY A 143 7.22 1.45 -3.66
N ALA A 144 6.99 2.02 -4.85
CA ALA A 144 6.92 1.26 -6.10
C ALA A 144 7.85 1.85 -7.17
N THR A 145 8.47 1.01 -8.00
CA THR A 145 9.31 1.45 -9.12
C THR A 145 8.54 1.69 -10.42
N SER A 146 7.45 0.96 -10.63
CA SER A 146 6.54 1.17 -11.76
C SER A 146 5.52 2.27 -11.44
N GLU A 147 5.37 3.22 -12.36
CA GLU A 147 4.36 4.28 -12.28
C GLU A 147 2.94 3.70 -12.35
N THR A 148 2.73 2.65 -13.15
CA THR A 148 1.45 1.93 -13.21
C THR A 148 1.09 1.31 -11.86
N ARG A 149 2.07 0.66 -11.19
CA ARG A 149 1.84 0.08 -9.87
C ARG A 149 1.61 1.17 -8.82
N TYR A 150 2.39 2.24 -8.85
CA TYR A 150 2.18 3.43 -8.02
C TYR A 150 0.75 3.96 -8.18
N MET A 151 0.27 4.15 -9.41
CA MET A 151 -1.08 4.67 -9.64
C MET A 151 -2.18 3.74 -9.15
N LYS A 152 -2.02 2.42 -9.32
CA LYS A 152 -2.93 1.43 -8.74
C LYS A 152 -3.03 1.56 -7.21
N LEU A 153 -1.89 1.74 -6.54
CA LEU A 153 -1.86 1.91 -5.07
C LEU A 153 -2.53 3.21 -4.64
N VAL A 154 -2.34 4.30 -5.38
CA VAL A 154 -3.02 5.58 -5.13
C VAL A 154 -4.54 5.42 -5.25
N PHE A 155 -5.03 4.72 -6.27
CA PHE A 155 -6.47 4.42 -6.40
C PHE A 155 -7.01 3.47 -5.33
N GLN A 156 -6.14 2.65 -4.73
CA GLN A 156 -6.52 1.84 -3.57
C GLN A 156 -6.61 2.64 -2.26
N GLY A 157 -6.25 3.93 -2.27
CA GLY A 157 -6.16 4.75 -1.07
C GLY A 157 -4.97 4.38 -0.18
N VAL A 158 -3.96 3.71 -0.74
CA VAL A 158 -2.73 3.34 -0.02
C VAL A 158 -1.76 4.51 -0.05
N ARG A 159 -1.10 4.77 1.08
CA ARG A 159 0.04 5.70 1.15
C ARG A 159 1.18 5.14 0.30
N ALA A 160 1.37 5.73 -0.87
CA ALA A 160 2.28 5.23 -1.87
C ALA A 160 3.27 6.30 -2.32
N ILE A 161 4.49 5.87 -2.65
CA ILE A 161 5.55 6.70 -3.23
C ILE A 161 6.12 6.02 -4.46
N TRP A 162 6.22 6.79 -5.54
CA TRP A 162 6.94 6.35 -6.72
C TRP A 162 8.44 6.56 -6.50
N LEU A 163 9.20 5.47 -6.53
CA LEU A 163 10.64 5.41 -6.22
C LEU A 163 11.52 5.48 -7.47
N ASN A 164 11.00 6.02 -8.57
CA ASN A 164 11.76 6.19 -9.79
C ASN A 164 11.81 7.68 -10.14
N GLY A 165 13.01 8.25 -10.11
CA GLY A 165 13.26 9.62 -10.57
C GLY A 165 13.72 9.56 -12.03
N GLU A 166 12.90 10.07 -12.95
CA GLU A 166 13.34 10.32 -14.33
C GLU A 166 14.35 11.47 -14.38
N ASP A 167 14.27 12.39 -13.40
CA ASP A 167 15.20 13.49 -13.25
C ASP A 167 16.35 13.11 -12.30
N THR A 168 17.57 13.28 -12.78
CA THR A 168 18.79 13.03 -12.02
C THR A 168 19.29 14.28 -11.31
N THR A 169 18.64 15.43 -11.52
CA THR A 169 19.01 16.68 -10.88
C THR A 169 18.63 16.68 -9.40
N PRO A 170 19.49 17.23 -8.53
CA PRO A 170 19.15 17.40 -7.12
C PRO A 170 17.97 18.35 -6.94
N ALA A 171 16.95 17.89 -6.21
CA ALA A 171 15.79 18.67 -5.80
C ALA A 171 15.92 19.28 -4.39
N GLY A 172 16.96 18.89 -3.64
CA GLY A 172 17.21 19.36 -2.28
C GLY A 172 18.45 18.75 -1.66
N VAL A 173 18.66 18.98 -0.36
CA VAL A 173 19.82 18.50 0.39
C VAL A 173 19.42 17.92 1.74
N MET A 174 20.13 16.87 2.16
CA MET A 174 20.07 16.33 3.52
C MET A 174 21.40 16.55 4.21
N GLN A 175 21.35 17.04 5.45
CA GLN A 175 22.53 17.15 6.30
C GLN A 175 22.80 15.81 6.99
N LYS A 176 24.01 15.28 6.82
CA LYS A 176 24.46 14.05 7.48
C LYS A 176 25.91 14.22 7.91
N ASP A 177 26.19 14.14 9.22
CA ASP A 177 27.55 14.21 9.78
C ASP A 177 28.37 15.41 9.22
N ASP A 178 27.75 16.60 9.20
CA ASP A 178 28.27 17.86 8.63
C ASP A 178 28.51 17.88 7.11
N LEU A 179 27.98 16.90 6.36
CA LEU A 179 28.00 16.85 4.90
C LEU A 179 26.61 17.11 4.30
N GLU A 180 26.56 17.99 3.31
CA GLU A 180 25.39 18.18 2.46
C GLU A 180 25.34 17.10 1.38
N VAL A 181 24.37 16.20 1.50
CA VAL A 181 24.08 15.17 0.51
C VAL A 181 22.95 15.67 -0.39
N PRO A 182 23.19 15.89 -1.70
CA PRO A 182 22.13 16.25 -2.63
C PRO A 182 21.16 15.07 -2.80
N LEU A 183 19.86 15.36 -2.76
CA LEU A 183 18.79 14.40 -2.92
C LEU A 183 17.99 14.72 -4.18
N ARG A 184 17.60 13.67 -4.92
CA ARG A 184 16.62 13.71 -6.00
C ARG A 184 15.22 13.91 -5.43
N ASP A 185 14.29 14.21 -6.32
CA ASP A 185 12.88 14.46 -5.99
C ASP A 185 12.24 13.28 -5.24
N TYR A 186 12.36 12.06 -5.76
CA TYR A 186 11.76 10.88 -5.15
C TYR A 186 12.40 10.50 -3.81
N GLU A 187 13.69 10.83 -3.62
CA GLU A 187 14.40 10.60 -2.35
C GLU A 187 13.87 11.53 -1.26
N LEU A 188 13.63 12.81 -1.61
CA LEU A 188 13.00 13.77 -0.69
C LEU A 188 11.56 13.40 -0.36
N LEU A 189 10.78 13.01 -1.39
CA LEU A 189 9.40 12.59 -1.20
C LEU A 189 9.33 11.33 -0.33
N PHE A 190 10.19 10.34 -0.59
CA PHE A 190 10.30 9.15 0.26
C PHE A 190 10.62 9.51 1.71
N LEU A 191 11.62 10.36 1.95
CA LEU A 191 12.00 10.78 3.31
C LEU A 191 10.85 11.51 4.02
N HIS A 192 10.10 12.34 3.31
CA HIS A 192 8.93 13.02 3.87
C HIS A 192 7.81 12.03 4.22
N ALA A 193 7.52 11.08 3.32
CA ALA A 193 6.52 10.03 3.54
C ALA A 193 6.90 9.11 4.69
N LEU A 194 8.18 8.73 4.78
CA LEU A 194 8.72 7.98 5.90
C LEU A 194 8.44 8.71 7.21
N ARG A 195 8.83 9.98 7.32
CA ARG A 195 8.62 10.77 8.55
C ARG A 195 7.14 10.95 8.91
N GLN A 196 6.25 11.15 7.93
CA GLN A 196 4.80 11.20 8.17
C GLN A 196 4.26 9.86 8.67
N THR A 197 4.79 8.75 8.17
CA THR A 197 4.40 7.39 8.59
C THR A 197 4.84 7.13 10.02
N LEU A 198 6.09 7.42 10.33
CA LEU A 198 6.66 7.28 11.68
C LEU A 198 6.00 8.18 12.73
N SER A 199 5.37 9.28 12.32
CA SER A 199 4.67 10.22 13.21
C SER A 199 3.16 10.02 13.24
N GLY A 200 2.60 9.10 12.45
CA GLY A 200 1.15 8.89 12.34
C GLY A 200 0.39 10.09 11.77
N VAL A 201 1.06 11.00 11.07
CA VAL A 201 0.44 12.18 10.44
C VAL A 201 -0.22 11.77 9.13
N GLN A 202 -1.28 12.48 8.74
CA GLN A 202 -1.96 12.30 7.46
C GLN A 202 -0.97 12.41 6.28
N ASP A 203 -1.22 11.61 5.24
CA ASP A 203 -0.42 11.62 4.03
C ASP A 203 -0.68 12.89 3.21
N THR A 204 0.36 13.70 3.03
CA THR A 204 0.33 14.83 2.10
C THR A 204 1.30 14.65 0.93
N VAL A 205 2.11 13.59 0.96
CA VAL A 205 3.20 13.38 0.01
C VAL A 205 2.66 12.79 -1.27
N THR A 206 1.71 11.86 -1.20
CA THR A 206 1.10 11.29 -2.40
C THR A 206 0.46 12.37 -3.28
N GLN A 207 -0.29 13.31 -2.69
CA GLN A 207 -0.88 14.44 -3.44
C GLN A 207 0.21 15.34 -4.04
N LEU A 208 1.27 15.63 -3.29
CA LEU A 208 2.41 16.41 -3.79
C LEU A 208 3.09 15.74 -4.97
N GLN A 209 3.38 14.43 -4.88
CA GLN A 209 4.00 13.67 -5.96
C GLN A 209 3.09 13.61 -7.20
N CYS A 210 1.78 13.43 -7.01
CA CYS A 210 0.80 13.51 -8.10
C CYS A 210 0.80 14.90 -8.78
N SER A 211 0.92 15.99 -8.02
CA SER A 211 1.02 17.35 -8.59
C SER A 211 2.27 17.52 -9.45
N VAL A 212 3.43 17.06 -8.95
CA VAL A 212 4.70 17.11 -9.69
C VAL A 212 4.59 16.31 -10.99
N ARG A 213 3.99 15.12 -10.96
CA ARG A 213 3.79 14.29 -12.15
C ARG A 213 2.79 14.88 -13.14
N ALA A 214 1.69 15.46 -12.66
CA ALA A 214 0.76 16.17 -13.54
C ALA A 214 1.46 17.31 -14.30
N ASP A 215 2.30 18.10 -13.63
CA ASP A 215 3.08 19.16 -14.27
C ASP A 215 4.10 18.63 -15.26
N PHE A 216 4.79 17.53 -14.94
CA PHE A 216 5.67 16.84 -15.88
C PHE A 216 4.92 16.44 -17.15
N TYR A 217 3.75 15.79 -17.04
CA TYR A 217 2.98 15.37 -18.21
C TYR A 217 2.41 16.55 -19.01
N ARG A 218 2.03 17.66 -18.36
CA ARG A 218 1.64 18.89 -19.06
C ARG A 218 2.79 19.44 -19.90
N GLN A 219 4.00 19.47 -19.33
CA GLN A 219 5.18 19.92 -20.05
C GLN A 219 5.52 18.97 -21.20
N LEU A 220 5.46 17.66 -20.96
CA LEU A 220 5.74 16.65 -21.97
C LEU A 220 4.73 16.73 -23.12
N ARG A 221 3.43 16.85 -22.81
CA ARG A 221 2.35 17.08 -23.79
C ARG A 221 2.57 18.36 -24.59
N SER A 222 3.03 19.45 -23.97
CA SER A 222 3.30 20.70 -24.69
C SER A 222 4.42 20.58 -25.74
N LYS A 223 5.37 19.66 -25.53
CA LYS A 223 6.52 19.40 -26.42
C LYS A 223 6.22 18.33 -27.46
N ALA A 224 5.60 17.22 -27.06
CA ALA A 224 5.32 16.06 -27.89
C ALA A 224 4.03 16.21 -28.72
N GLY A 225 3.14 17.12 -28.33
CA GLY A 225 1.79 17.22 -28.87
C GLY A 225 0.82 16.21 -28.25
N ALA A 226 -0.35 16.08 -28.85
CA ALA A 226 -1.39 15.17 -28.39
C ALA A 226 -0.96 13.70 -28.60
N HIS A 227 -1.02 12.89 -27.55
CA HIS A 227 -0.53 11.51 -27.54
C HIS A 227 -1.31 10.67 -26.52
N GLU A 228 -1.76 9.48 -26.92
CA GLU A 228 -2.60 8.58 -26.10
C GLU A 228 -2.08 8.39 -24.67
N THR A 229 -0.88 7.81 -24.51
CA THR A 229 -0.33 7.47 -23.18
C THR A 229 -0.06 8.70 -22.30
N ILE A 230 0.51 9.77 -22.88
CA ILE A 230 0.79 11.02 -22.15
C ILE A 230 -0.50 11.63 -21.63
N SER A 231 -1.53 11.71 -22.47
CA SER A 231 -2.81 12.32 -22.10
C SER A 231 -3.61 11.43 -21.15
N PHE A 232 -3.48 10.10 -21.22
CA PHE A 232 -4.12 9.18 -20.28
C PHE A 232 -3.49 9.27 -18.89
N LEU A 233 -2.16 9.23 -18.78
CA LEU A 233 -1.47 9.40 -17.49
C LEU A 233 -1.74 10.77 -16.89
N LEU A 234 -1.70 11.83 -17.71
CA LEU A 234 -2.09 13.16 -17.27
C LEU A 234 -3.52 13.18 -16.69
N ALA A 235 -4.47 12.56 -17.38
CA ALA A 235 -5.86 12.48 -16.92
C ALA A 235 -5.98 11.73 -15.59
N ALA A 236 -5.22 10.64 -15.39
CA ALA A 236 -5.21 9.89 -14.13
C ALA A 236 -4.68 10.75 -12.97
N TYR A 237 -3.58 11.49 -13.18
CA TYR A 237 -3.06 12.41 -12.16
C TYR A 237 -4.01 13.59 -11.90
N GLU A 238 -4.57 14.19 -12.95
CA GLU A 238 -5.56 15.26 -12.82
C GLU A 238 -6.82 14.78 -12.09
N TYR A 239 -7.25 13.54 -12.33
CA TYR A 239 -8.35 12.91 -11.60
C TYR A 239 -8.04 12.80 -10.10
N VAL A 240 -6.87 12.25 -9.72
CA VAL A 240 -6.45 12.16 -8.32
C VAL A 240 -6.44 13.52 -7.63
N LEU A 241 -5.97 14.54 -8.34
CA LEU A 241 -5.88 15.93 -7.88
C LEU A 241 -7.21 16.70 -7.92
N GLU A 242 -8.30 16.07 -8.36
CA GLU A 242 -9.62 16.70 -8.54
C GLU A 242 -9.60 17.89 -9.50
N ASP A 243 -8.69 17.85 -10.45
CA ASP A 243 -8.54 18.86 -11.48
C ASP A 243 -9.58 18.65 -12.58
N SER A 244 -10.43 19.66 -12.78
CA SER A 244 -11.44 19.70 -13.85
C SER A 244 -10.90 19.39 -15.26
N ARG A 245 -9.60 19.55 -15.50
CA ARG A 245 -8.93 19.23 -16.77
C ARG A 245 -8.89 17.74 -17.09
N ALA A 246 -9.06 16.86 -16.10
CA ALA A 246 -9.01 15.40 -16.28
C ALA A 246 -9.88 14.90 -17.44
N VAL A 247 -11.12 15.42 -17.55
CA VAL A 247 -12.05 15.06 -18.63
C VAL A 247 -11.49 15.39 -20.02
N ALA A 248 -10.87 16.56 -20.17
CA ALA A 248 -10.33 17.00 -21.45
C ALA A 248 -9.11 16.16 -21.84
N SER A 249 -8.19 15.91 -20.89
CA SER A 249 -7.02 15.05 -21.07
C SER A 249 -7.44 13.62 -21.45
N LEU A 250 -8.45 13.06 -20.78
CA LEU A 250 -8.95 11.71 -21.07
C LEU A 250 -9.62 11.61 -22.44
N LYS A 251 -10.43 12.60 -22.82
CA LYS A 251 -11.07 12.63 -24.15
C LYS A 251 -10.04 12.71 -25.27
N GLU A 252 -8.95 13.43 -25.06
CA GLU A 252 -7.83 13.44 -26.00
C GLU A 252 -7.19 12.04 -26.09
N ALA A 253 -6.87 11.41 -24.96
CA ALA A 253 -6.30 10.06 -24.93
C ALA A 253 -7.19 9.05 -25.67
N PHE A 254 -8.49 9.05 -25.38
CA PHE A 254 -9.47 8.19 -26.03
C PHE A 254 -9.55 8.44 -27.54
N SER A 255 -9.58 9.71 -27.97
CA SER A 255 -9.62 10.06 -29.40
C SER A 255 -8.40 9.51 -30.15
N HIS A 256 -7.21 9.59 -29.54
CA HIS A 256 -6.01 9.02 -30.12
C HIS A 256 -6.03 7.49 -30.14
N ALA A 257 -6.50 6.83 -29.09
CA ALA A 257 -6.66 5.37 -29.06
C ALA A 257 -7.59 4.87 -30.19
N VAL A 258 -8.70 5.58 -30.43
CA VAL A 258 -9.63 5.30 -31.54
C VAL A 258 -8.95 5.49 -32.90
N LEU A 259 -8.24 6.61 -33.10
CA LEU A 259 -7.52 6.89 -34.36
C LEU A 259 -6.42 5.86 -34.65
N ASN A 260 -5.79 5.32 -33.61
CA ASN A 260 -4.78 4.28 -33.70
C ASN A 260 -5.38 2.86 -33.88
N GLY A 261 -6.71 2.73 -33.95
CA GLY A 261 -7.38 1.45 -34.18
C GLY A 261 -7.38 0.50 -32.98
N ARG A 262 -7.27 1.05 -31.76
CA ARG A 262 -7.21 0.25 -30.55
C ARG A 262 -8.61 -0.27 -30.16
N ASN A 263 -8.83 -1.59 -30.27
CA ASN A 263 -10.17 -2.19 -30.14
C ASN A 263 -10.75 -2.14 -28.71
N ASP A 264 -9.89 -2.09 -27.68
CA ASP A 264 -10.28 -2.05 -26.27
C ASP A 264 -10.40 -0.61 -25.72
N CYS A 265 -10.30 0.43 -26.56
CA CYS A 265 -10.30 1.83 -26.09
C CYS A 265 -11.58 2.24 -25.35
N VAL A 266 -12.72 1.61 -25.64
CA VAL A 266 -13.99 1.91 -24.94
C VAL A 266 -13.94 1.41 -23.50
N SER A 267 -13.48 0.19 -23.25
CA SER A 267 -13.38 -0.37 -21.90
C SER A 267 -12.15 0.13 -21.13
N SER A 268 -11.06 0.48 -21.82
CA SER A 268 -9.81 0.93 -21.18
C SER A 268 -9.70 2.43 -20.95
N HIS A 269 -10.20 3.27 -21.87
CA HIS A 269 -10.07 4.73 -21.77
C HIS A 269 -11.41 5.40 -21.54
N TYR A 270 -12.41 5.12 -22.38
CA TYR A 270 -13.72 5.79 -22.27
C TYR A 270 -14.41 5.48 -20.94
N ARG A 271 -14.32 4.23 -20.46
CA ARG A 271 -14.85 3.82 -19.17
C ARG A 271 -14.38 4.69 -18.01
N PHE A 272 -13.14 5.20 -18.04
CA PHE A 272 -12.60 6.03 -16.97
C PHE A 272 -13.33 7.38 -16.80
N LEU A 273 -14.11 7.84 -17.80
CA LEU A 273 -15.03 8.96 -17.61
C LEU A 273 -16.10 8.65 -16.55
N SER A 274 -16.47 7.38 -16.37
CA SER A 274 -17.41 6.94 -15.36
C SER A 274 -16.90 7.27 -13.96
N ALA A 275 -15.62 6.97 -13.67
CA ALA A 275 -14.98 7.35 -12.41
C ALA A 275 -14.95 8.87 -12.21
N ILE A 276 -14.57 9.63 -13.25
CA ILE A 276 -14.52 11.09 -13.16
C ILE A 276 -15.90 11.67 -12.82
N HIS A 277 -16.95 11.26 -13.52
CA HIS A 277 -18.33 11.71 -13.27
C HIS A 277 -18.84 11.23 -11.90
N ALA A 278 -18.54 10.00 -11.49
CA ALA A 278 -18.94 9.48 -10.19
C ALA A 278 -18.28 10.30 -9.07
N ARG A 279 -17.00 10.63 -9.21
CA ARG A 279 -16.26 11.43 -8.23
C ARG A 279 -16.83 12.84 -8.09
N THR A 280 -17.24 13.47 -9.19
CA THR A 280 -17.85 14.81 -9.17
C THR A 280 -19.35 14.81 -8.79
N GLY A 281 -19.94 13.66 -8.49
CA GLY A 281 -21.36 13.53 -8.11
C GLY A 281 -22.33 13.53 -9.29
N GLU A 282 -21.85 13.44 -10.53
CA GLU A 282 -22.67 13.33 -11.73
C GLU A 282 -23.06 11.87 -12.00
N ILE A 283 -23.84 11.27 -11.09
CA ILE A 283 -24.10 9.82 -11.04
C ILE A 283 -24.78 9.32 -12.32
N GLU A 284 -25.76 10.05 -12.86
CA GLU A 284 -26.46 9.67 -14.10
C GLU A 284 -25.48 9.60 -15.30
N ASN A 285 -24.58 10.57 -15.42
CA ASN A 285 -23.55 10.58 -16.47
C ASN A 285 -22.56 9.42 -16.27
N ALA A 286 -22.14 9.18 -15.03
CA ALA A 286 -21.23 8.10 -14.69
C ALA A 286 -21.81 6.73 -15.05
N LEU A 287 -23.09 6.51 -14.73
CA LEU A 287 -23.83 5.29 -15.03
C LEU A 287 -24.02 5.11 -16.54
N GLN A 288 -24.37 6.19 -17.26
CA GLN A 288 -24.48 6.15 -18.72
C GLN A 288 -23.17 5.74 -19.40
N VAL A 289 -22.04 6.32 -18.97
CA VAL A 289 -20.71 5.95 -19.49
C VAL A 289 -20.41 4.47 -19.20
N TYR A 290 -20.67 4.01 -17.97
CA TYR A 290 -20.46 2.61 -17.62
C TYR A 290 -21.29 1.67 -18.52
N GLY A 291 -22.58 1.97 -18.71
CA GLY A 291 -23.48 1.20 -19.57
C GLY A 291 -23.03 1.15 -21.04
N ILE A 292 -22.52 2.24 -21.59
CA ILE A 292 -21.94 2.27 -22.95
C ILE A 292 -20.68 1.37 -23.02
N SER A 293 -19.88 1.37 -21.96
CA SER A 293 -18.63 0.61 -21.91
C SER A 293 -18.78 -0.86 -21.53
N ALA A 294 -19.98 -1.31 -21.13
CA ALA A 294 -20.25 -2.68 -20.71
C ALA A 294 -20.15 -3.66 -21.90
N GLY A 295 -19.04 -4.41 -21.95
CA GLY A 295 -18.64 -5.24 -23.07
C GLY A 295 -19.17 -6.67 -23.02
N ASN A 296 -19.59 -7.16 -21.85
CA ASN A 296 -20.08 -8.52 -21.65
C ASN A 296 -21.42 -8.57 -20.89
N GLU A 297 -22.02 -9.77 -20.83
CA GLU A 297 -23.34 -9.98 -20.19
C GLU A 297 -23.31 -9.71 -18.68
N GLN A 298 -22.21 -10.05 -18.01
CA GLN A 298 -22.03 -9.81 -16.58
C GLN A 298 -22.02 -8.31 -16.25
N GLU A 299 -21.28 -7.51 -17.03
CA GLU A 299 -21.22 -6.04 -16.89
C GLU A 299 -22.58 -5.40 -17.22
N ARG A 300 -23.33 -5.93 -18.18
CA ARG A 300 -24.69 -5.45 -18.49
C ARG A 300 -25.68 -5.75 -17.36
N HIS A 301 -25.62 -6.95 -16.78
CA HIS A 301 -26.44 -7.29 -15.62
C HIS A 301 -26.10 -6.38 -14.43
N HIS A 302 -24.81 -6.09 -14.24
CA HIS A 302 -24.36 -5.17 -13.21
C HIS A 302 -24.89 -3.75 -13.46
N TYR A 303 -24.84 -3.25 -14.70
CA TYR A 303 -25.44 -1.97 -15.07
C TYR A 303 -26.94 -1.91 -14.75
N GLU A 304 -27.71 -2.95 -15.07
CA GLU A 304 -29.14 -3.03 -14.74
C GLU A 304 -29.39 -3.04 -13.22
N GLN A 305 -28.48 -3.62 -12.44
CA GLN A 305 -28.53 -3.55 -10.97
C GLN A 305 -28.29 -2.12 -10.46
N LEU A 306 -27.29 -1.42 -11.01
CA LEU A 306 -27.01 -0.02 -10.66
C LEU A 306 -28.19 0.90 -11.01
N CYS A 307 -28.82 0.71 -12.16
CA CYS A 307 -30.04 1.44 -12.53
C CYS A 307 -31.15 1.26 -11.49
N ARG A 308 -31.38 0.03 -11.03
CA ARG A 308 -32.41 -0.26 -10.03
C ARG A 308 -32.10 0.38 -8.67
N TRP A 309 -30.83 0.44 -8.28
CA TRP A 309 -30.42 1.15 -7.06
C TRP A 309 -30.60 2.66 -7.19
N LEU A 310 -30.24 3.23 -8.33
CA LEU A 310 -30.46 4.66 -8.60
C LEU A 310 -31.96 5.00 -8.56
N GLU A 311 -32.82 4.18 -9.16
CA GLU A 311 -34.28 4.33 -9.10
C GLU A 311 -34.84 4.20 -7.67
N ALA A 312 -34.16 3.47 -6.79
CA ALA A 312 -34.50 3.33 -5.38
C ALA A 312 -33.98 4.50 -4.50
N GLY A 313 -33.20 5.43 -5.07
CA GLY A 313 -32.60 6.55 -4.36
C GLY A 313 -31.31 6.20 -3.60
N GLU A 314 -30.65 5.09 -3.95
CA GLU A 314 -29.41 4.62 -3.34
C GLU A 314 -28.18 5.26 -4.01
N ASP A 315 -28.18 6.59 -4.14
CA ASP A 315 -27.24 7.38 -4.93
C ASP A 315 -25.77 7.15 -4.52
N GLU A 316 -25.48 7.24 -3.21
CA GLU A 316 -24.11 7.05 -2.70
C GLU A 316 -23.61 5.61 -2.87
N LEU A 317 -24.52 4.62 -2.82
CA LEU A 317 -24.15 3.23 -3.07
C LEU A 317 -23.80 3.01 -4.55
N VAL A 318 -24.58 3.58 -5.47
CA VAL A 318 -24.28 3.55 -6.91
C VAL A 318 -22.95 4.24 -7.18
N ARG A 319 -22.69 5.38 -6.54
CA ARG A 319 -21.44 6.13 -6.66
C ARG A 319 -20.24 5.31 -6.18
N ALA A 320 -20.32 4.70 -5.00
CA ALA A 320 -19.28 3.83 -4.46
C ALA A 320 -18.99 2.63 -5.37
N GLU A 321 -20.04 1.99 -5.89
CA GLU A 321 -19.88 0.82 -6.77
C GLU A 321 -19.29 1.20 -8.13
N LEU A 322 -19.69 2.34 -8.72
CA LEU A 322 -19.07 2.85 -9.94
C LEU A 322 -17.59 3.16 -9.75
N LEU A 323 -17.18 3.70 -8.60
CA LEU A 323 -15.77 3.93 -8.28
C LEU A 323 -15.00 2.61 -8.13
N ARG A 324 -15.57 1.62 -7.41
CA ARG A 324 -15.00 0.28 -7.28
C ARG A 324 -14.80 -0.41 -8.64
N LEU A 325 -15.80 -0.32 -9.53
CA LEU A 325 -15.74 -0.88 -10.89
C LEU A 325 -14.69 -0.22 -11.79
N ASN A 326 -14.19 0.96 -11.39
CA ASN A 326 -13.09 1.66 -12.04
C ASN A 326 -11.78 1.58 -11.23
N ASP A 327 -11.67 0.62 -10.32
CA ASP A 327 -10.51 0.38 -9.45
C ASP A 327 -10.17 1.52 -8.47
N ASP A 328 -11.05 2.52 -8.30
CA ASP A 328 -10.90 3.57 -7.29
C ASP A 328 -11.50 3.13 -5.94
N TYR A 329 -10.86 2.11 -5.37
CA TYR A 329 -11.25 1.54 -4.09
C TYR A 329 -11.12 2.54 -2.94
N GLY A 330 -10.16 3.46 -2.99
CA GLY A 330 -9.92 4.47 -1.96
C GLY A 330 -11.11 5.41 -1.80
N ASN A 331 -11.58 6.00 -2.91
CA ASN A 331 -12.77 6.87 -2.85
C ASN A 331 -14.06 6.07 -2.60
N ALA A 332 -14.17 4.84 -3.14
CA ALA A 332 -15.30 3.98 -2.83
C ALA A 332 -15.41 3.69 -1.32
N LEU A 333 -14.31 3.33 -0.67
CA LEU A 333 -14.26 3.11 0.78
C LEU A 333 -14.63 4.37 1.56
N HIS A 334 -14.16 5.54 1.13
CA HIS A 334 -14.48 6.80 1.78
C HIS A 334 -16.00 7.08 1.78
N ILE A 335 -16.66 6.89 0.64
CA ILE A 335 -18.13 7.05 0.54
C ILE A 335 -18.85 6.03 1.42
N LEU A 336 -18.38 4.78 1.45
CA LEU A 336 -18.99 3.73 2.28
C LEU A 336 -18.81 4.01 3.79
N ASP A 337 -17.68 4.61 4.20
CA ASP A 337 -17.46 5.04 5.57
C ASP A 337 -18.44 6.14 5.99
N GLU A 338 -18.76 7.08 5.09
CA GLU A 338 -19.75 8.13 5.32
C GLU A 338 -21.19 7.61 5.33
N LEU A 339 -21.52 6.67 4.43
CA LEU A 339 -22.84 6.06 4.33
C LEU A 339 -23.19 5.23 5.58
N GLY A 340 -22.24 4.43 6.05
CA GLY A 340 -22.39 3.57 7.22
C GLY A 340 -23.49 2.50 7.09
N GLY A 341 -23.77 1.81 8.21
CA GLY A 341 -24.79 0.77 8.26
C GLY A 341 -24.38 -0.57 7.63
N GLU A 342 -25.35 -1.48 7.55
CA GLU A 342 -25.11 -2.87 7.16
C GLU A 342 -24.76 -3.04 5.68
N THR A 343 -25.43 -2.28 4.81
CA THR A 343 -25.13 -2.27 3.37
C THR A 343 -23.70 -1.80 3.11
N ALA A 344 -23.28 -0.68 3.70
CA ALA A 344 -21.92 -0.17 3.50
C ALA A 344 -20.87 -1.16 4.01
N ARG A 345 -21.11 -1.79 5.17
CA ARG A 345 -20.24 -2.83 5.72
C ARG A 345 -20.07 -4.00 4.74
N HIS A 346 -21.14 -4.48 4.11
CA HIS A 346 -21.07 -5.55 3.12
C HIS A 346 -20.20 -5.18 1.90
N TRP A 347 -20.31 -3.94 1.42
CA TRP A 347 -19.51 -3.48 0.28
C TRP A 347 -18.05 -3.23 0.65
N LYS A 348 -17.78 -2.71 1.85
CA LYS A 348 -16.41 -2.61 2.38
C LYS A 348 -15.74 -3.97 2.49
N PHE A 349 -16.47 -4.98 2.97
CA PHE A 349 -15.98 -6.36 3.03
C PHE A 349 -15.51 -6.85 1.66
N ARG A 350 -16.32 -6.65 0.61
CA ARG A 350 -15.94 -7.01 -0.77
C ARG A 350 -14.69 -6.28 -1.23
N ILE A 351 -14.59 -4.97 -1.00
CA ILE A 351 -13.40 -4.19 -1.38
C ILE A 351 -12.16 -4.72 -0.65
N TYR A 352 -12.24 -4.98 0.64
CA TYR A 352 -11.10 -5.50 1.41
C TYR A 352 -10.66 -6.88 0.94
N GLN A 353 -11.58 -7.75 0.51
CA GLN A 353 -11.23 -9.01 -0.14
C GLN A 353 -10.49 -8.78 -1.47
N GLU A 354 -11.00 -7.89 -2.32
CA GLU A 354 -10.42 -7.56 -3.64
C GLU A 354 -9.01 -6.93 -3.51
N THR A 355 -8.79 -6.10 -2.48
CA THR A 355 -7.51 -5.43 -2.22
C THR A 355 -6.58 -6.20 -1.28
N GLY A 356 -6.90 -7.44 -0.91
CA GLY A 356 -6.04 -8.28 -0.07
C GLY A 356 -5.91 -7.84 1.39
N ARG A 357 -6.81 -6.99 1.89
CA ARG A 357 -6.86 -6.53 3.30
C ARG A 357 -7.61 -7.55 4.16
N VAL A 358 -6.94 -8.69 4.38
CA VAL A 358 -7.54 -9.88 4.98
C VAL A 358 -8.07 -9.62 6.40
N GLU A 359 -7.29 -8.94 7.24
CA GLU A 359 -7.66 -8.66 8.63
C GLU A 359 -8.82 -7.66 8.70
N ASP A 360 -8.75 -6.56 7.94
CA ASP A 360 -9.83 -5.57 7.84
C ASP A 360 -11.14 -6.21 7.34
N ALA A 361 -11.06 -7.16 6.40
CA ALA A 361 -12.22 -7.90 5.94
C ALA A 361 -12.83 -8.77 7.06
N LEU A 362 -12.01 -9.47 7.85
CA LEU A 362 -12.49 -10.31 8.95
C LEU A 362 -13.17 -9.50 10.05
N ASP A 363 -12.64 -8.33 10.36
CA ASP A 363 -13.21 -7.42 11.38
C ASP A 363 -14.62 -6.93 11.01
N LEU A 364 -14.96 -6.94 9.73
CA LEU A 364 -16.29 -6.59 9.25
C LEU A 364 -17.29 -7.74 9.29
N VAL A 365 -16.88 -9.01 9.49
CA VAL A 365 -17.81 -10.15 9.46
C VAL A 365 -18.57 -10.28 10.77
N HIS A 366 -19.89 -10.39 10.69
CA HIS A 366 -20.75 -10.70 11.83
C HIS A 366 -21.39 -12.08 11.66
N ALA A 367 -21.76 -12.70 12.79
CA ALA A 367 -22.41 -14.02 12.78
C ALA A 367 -23.72 -14.05 11.97
N VAL A 368 -24.39 -12.89 11.86
CA VAL A 368 -25.59 -12.72 11.04
C VAL A 368 -25.33 -12.79 9.54
N ASP A 369 -24.10 -12.60 9.05
CA ASP A 369 -23.78 -12.71 7.62
C ASP A 369 -23.54 -14.16 7.18
N ILE A 370 -23.24 -15.04 8.14
CA ILE A 370 -22.84 -16.43 7.90
C ILE A 370 -24.11 -17.31 7.89
N GLN A 371 -25.03 -17.06 6.96
CA GLN A 371 -26.32 -17.78 6.90
C GLN A 371 -26.27 -18.98 5.95
N ASP A 372 -25.81 -18.76 4.72
CA ASP A 372 -25.76 -19.79 3.68
C ASP A 372 -24.41 -20.51 3.62
N SER A 373 -24.31 -21.51 2.73
CA SER A 373 -23.08 -22.28 2.54
C SER A 373 -21.97 -21.46 1.88
N ALA A 374 -22.30 -20.56 0.95
CA ALA A 374 -21.32 -19.76 0.23
C ALA A 374 -20.62 -18.76 1.15
N SER A 375 -21.39 -18.03 1.95
CA SER A 375 -20.88 -17.08 2.94
C SER A 375 -20.07 -17.78 4.04
N ARG A 376 -20.44 -19.01 4.40
CA ARG A 376 -19.63 -19.87 5.28
C ARG A 376 -18.29 -20.25 4.66
N GLN A 377 -18.28 -20.58 3.37
CA GLN A 377 -17.06 -20.93 2.64
C GLN A 377 -16.14 -19.72 2.53
N ASP A 378 -16.66 -18.55 2.13
CA ASP A 378 -15.90 -17.30 2.03
C ASP A 378 -15.27 -16.92 3.37
N TYR A 379 -16.04 -17.00 4.46
CA TYR A 379 -15.54 -16.75 5.80
C TYR A 379 -14.43 -17.73 6.21
N ARG A 380 -14.59 -19.03 5.95
CA ARG A 380 -13.56 -20.03 6.26
C ARG A 380 -12.29 -19.80 5.45
N GLN A 381 -12.42 -19.45 4.16
CA GLN A 381 -11.28 -19.16 3.31
C GLN A 381 -10.52 -17.93 3.82
N LEU A 382 -11.24 -16.86 4.16
CA LEU A 382 -10.65 -15.64 4.72
C LEU A 382 -10.01 -15.89 6.09
N SER A 383 -10.67 -16.67 6.95
CA SER A 383 -10.13 -17.08 8.26
C SER A 383 -8.86 -17.91 8.12
N GLY A 384 -8.82 -18.86 7.18
CA GLY A 384 -7.63 -19.65 6.88
C GLY A 384 -6.47 -18.79 6.40
N LEU A 385 -6.74 -17.78 5.56
CA LEU A 385 -5.73 -16.81 5.10
C LEU A 385 -5.18 -15.96 6.25
N ALA A 386 -6.03 -15.47 7.14
CA ALA A 386 -5.58 -14.71 8.31
C ALA A 386 -4.72 -15.58 9.24
N LEU A 387 -5.12 -16.82 9.50
CA LEU A 387 -4.29 -17.76 10.27
C LEU A 387 -2.93 -17.97 9.62
N ALA A 388 -2.86 -18.07 8.29
CA ALA A 388 -1.59 -18.18 7.58
C ALA A 388 -0.72 -16.92 7.74
N LEU A 389 -1.31 -15.73 7.62
CA LEU A 389 -0.62 -14.45 7.79
C LEU A 389 -0.12 -14.24 9.23
N ARG A 390 -0.88 -14.68 10.23
CA ARG A 390 -0.52 -14.64 11.66
C ARG A 390 0.53 -15.70 12.04
N GLY A 391 0.96 -16.55 11.11
CA GLY A 391 1.93 -17.62 11.36
C GLY A 391 1.32 -18.87 12.02
N GLU A 392 -0.01 -18.95 12.17
CA GLU A 392 -0.72 -20.11 12.72
C GLU A 392 -0.88 -21.22 11.67
N ARG A 393 0.24 -21.74 11.17
CA ARG A 393 0.31 -22.68 10.04
C ARG A 393 -0.63 -23.87 10.19
N HIS A 394 -0.58 -24.55 11.33
CA HIS A 394 -1.41 -25.74 11.56
C HIS A 394 -2.91 -25.42 11.56
N GLY A 395 -3.28 -24.24 12.07
CA GLY A 395 -4.66 -23.77 12.03
C GLY A 395 -5.10 -23.48 10.59
N ALA A 396 -4.28 -22.77 9.83
CA ALA A 396 -4.55 -22.46 8.43
C ALA A 396 -4.69 -23.72 7.56
N VAL A 397 -3.73 -24.65 7.65
CA VAL A 397 -3.77 -25.92 6.90
C VAL A 397 -5.01 -26.73 7.25
N ARG A 398 -5.35 -26.83 8.54
CA ARG A 398 -6.57 -27.52 8.95
C ARG A 398 -7.81 -26.89 8.33
N GLN A 399 -7.93 -25.56 8.36
CA GLN A 399 -9.05 -24.85 7.74
C GLN A 399 -9.13 -25.12 6.24
N PHE A 400 -8.02 -25.01 5.51
CA PHE A 400 -8.01 -25.27 4.06
C PHE A 400 -8.35 -26.72 3.72
N LEU A 401 -7.90 -27.70 4.52
CA LEU A 401 -8.28 -29.10 4.34
C LEU A 401 -9.77 -29.36 4.66
N GLU A 402 -10.34 -28.67 5.64
CA GLU A 402 -11.78 -28.75 5.92
C GLU A 402 -12.61 -28.13 4.78
N ILE A 403 -12.15 -27.04 4.17
CA ILE A 403 -12.77 -26.45 2.96
C ILE A 403 -12.61 -27.39 1.76
N ALA A 404 -11.46 -28.05 1.62
CA ALA A 404 -11.17 -28.98 0.51
C ALA A 404 -12.10 -30.19 0.43
N LEU A 405 -12.86 -30.49 1.49
CA LEU A 405 -13.91 -31.50 1.47
C LEU A 405 -15.10 -31.09 0.58
N GLU A 406 -15.30 -29.77 0.40
CA GLU A 406 -16.41 -29.18 -0.37
C GLU A 406 -15.89 -28.51 -1.67
N ASP A 407 -14.66 -27.98 -1.66
CA ASP A 407 -14.04 -27.25 -2.76
C ASP A 407 -12.54 -27.58 -2.91
N GLU A 408 -12.19 -28.39 -3.91
CA GLU A 408 -10.83 -28.88 -4.15
C GLU A 408 -9.81 -27.74 -4.38
N ASP A 409 -10.25 -26.57 -4.87
CA ASP A 409 -9.37 -25.43 -5.13
C ASP A 409 -8.74 -24.87 -3.83
N ALA A 410 -9.33 -25.17 -2.67
CA ALA A 410 -8.74 -24.82 -1.37
C ALA A 410 -7.38 -25.49 -1.13
N LEU A 411 -7.09 -26.63 -1.78
CA LEU A 411 -5.78 -27.28 -1.70
C LEU A 411 -4.66 -26.42 -2.29
N ALA A 412 -4.96 -25.56 -3.26
CA ALA A 412 -3.98 -24.64 -3.82
C ALA A 412 -3.41 -23.69 -2.76
N ARG A 413 -4.17 -23.37 -1.70
CA ARG A 413 -3.70 -22.55 -0.58
C ARG A 413 -2.67 -23.25 0.30
N VAL A 414 -2.79 -24.56 0.47
CA VAL A 414 -1.79 -25.36 1.19
C VAL A 414 -0.48 -25.39 0.41
N VAL A 415 -0.57 -25.60 -0.91
CA VAL A 415 0.60 -25.58 -1.80
C VAL A 415 1.26 -24.21 -1.82
N GLU A 416 0.48 -23.13 -1.90
CA GLU A 416 0.97 -21.75 -1.82
C GLU A 416 1.80 -21.50 -0.55
N MET A 417 1.35 -21.98 0.61
CA MET A 417 2.10 -21.85 1.86
C MET A 417 3.45 -22.58 1.80
N GLU A 418 3.48 -23.81 1.28
CA GLU A 418 4.73 -24.58 1.13
C GLU A 418 5.70 -23.90 0.17
N LEU A 419 5.21 -23.36 -0.95
CA LEU A 419 6.02 -22.61 -1.91
C LEU A 419 6.60 -21.34 -1.29
N LEU A 420 5.85 -20.65 -0.43
CA LEU A 420 6.35 -19.47 0.28
C LEU A 420 7.44 -19.82 1.29
N ASP A 421 7.30 -20.92 2.04
CA ASP A 421 8.37 -21.36 2.95
C ASP A 421 9.66 -21.67 2.18
N HIS A 422 9.53 -22.37 1.06
CA HIS A 422 10.67 -22.68 0.21
C HIS A 422 11.30 -21.41 -0.36
N ALA A 423 10.49 -20.45 -0.79
CA ALA A 423 10.95 -19.16 -1.27
C ALA A 423 11.70 -18.36 -0.19
N VAL A 424 11.23 -18.39 1.06
CA VAL A 424 11.91 -17.75 2.20
C VAL A 424 13.29 -18.39 2.43
N GLN A 425 13.40 -19.71 2.36
CA GLN A 425 14.69 -20.42 2.46
C GLN A 425 15.66 -20.01 1.33
N GLN A 426 15.15 -19.86 0.10
CA GLN A 426 15.95 -19.35 -1.02
C GLN A 426 16.41 -17.89 -0.80
N LEU A 427 15.54 -17.05 -0.24
CA LEU A 427 15.86 -15.65 0.06
C LEU A 427 16.92 -15.52 1.16
N LEU A 428 16.91 -16.43 2.14
CA LEU A 428 17.97 -16.54 3.14
C LEU A 428 19.30 -17.03 2.53
N GLY A 429 19.27 -17.69 1.36
CA GLY A 429 20.43 -18.35 0.76
C GLY A 429 20.72 -19.73 1.38
N GLU A 430 19.75 -20.31 2.07
CA GLU A 430 19.86 -21.64 2.68
C GLU A 430 19.65 -22.77 1.67
N VAL A 431 18.98 -22.46 0.55
CA VAL A 431 18.67 -23.37 -0.55
C VAL A 431 18.92 -22.64 -1.87
N PRO A 432 19.50 -23.29 -2.91
CA PRO A 432 19.76 -22.66 -4.21
C PRO A 432 18.50 -22.13 -4.93
#